data_AF-A6VNZ8-F1
#
_entry.id   AF-A6VNZ8-F1
#
_cell.length_a   1.000
_cell.length_b   1.000
_cell.length_c   1.000
_cell.angle_alpha   90.00
_cell.angle_beta   90.00
_cell.angle_gamma   90.00
#
_symmetry.space_group_name_H-M   'P 1'
#
loop_
_entity.id
_entity.type
_entity.pdbx_description
1 polymer ?
#
loop_
_entity_poly.entity_id
_entity_poly.type
_entity_poly.pdbx_seq_one_letter_code
_entity_poly.pdbx_strand_id
1 'polypeptide(L)'
;MFSIIVPSYNRNSEVNALLASLENQTVKNFEVIVVDDCSPNAIKIDRTFTFPVKLVRNECNAGPAKSRNVGAEHAQHDWLLFLDDDDRFDDRKCEILAERIAENPMANFVYHPAKCEMVNEGFSYVTKPFPPHALTLENMLLANKIGGMPMMGIKKTLFFQLGGLSTNLKSLEDYDFVLKLVSCADLNALYVDEPLSLCAFHTKRSSVSTNTENTENAIEAIRRQYVKTPQQSHNFKLNSLYMLAYPNAMNLSRKAAGYYFAMFKLSYSLKHLIIAAVTFISPKLAINLKRFV
;
A
#
# COMPACT_ATOMS: atom_id res chain seq x y z
N MET A 1 7.81 14.40 -14.65
CA MET A 1 6.38 14.19 -14.98
C MET A 1 5.99 12.80 -14.54
N PHE A 2 4.75 12.62 -14.10
CA PHE A 2 4.26 11.39 -13.49
C PHE A 2 3.11 10.76 -14.28
N SER A 3 3.03 9.44 -14.29
CA SER A 3 1.81 8.72 -14.67
C SER A 3 1.18 8.16 -13.39
N ILE A 4 -0.01 8.66 -13.03
CA ILE A 4 -0.75 8.19 -11.84
C ILE A 4 -1.66 7.03 -12.29
N ILE A 5 -1.42 5.84 -11.75
CA ILE A 5 -2.16 4.63 -12.08
C ILE A 5 -3.22 4.36 -11.02
N VAL A 6 -4.48 4.27 -11.47
CA VAL A 6 -5.66 4.10 -10.60
C VAL A 6 -6.40 2.82 -11.00
N PRO A 7 -6.18 1.67 -10.32
CA PRO A 7 -7.01 0.49 -10.51
C PRO A 7 -8.37 0.70 -9.84
N SER A 8 -9.46 0.29 -10.49
CA SER A 8 -10.80 0.38 -9.91
C SER A 8 -11.69 -0.77 -10.35
N TYR A 9 -12.56 -1.22 -9.46
CA TYR A 9 -13.59 -2.22 -9.73
C TYR A 9 -14.91 -1.84 -9.06
N ASN A 10 -15.94 -1.60 -9.88
CA ASN A 10 -17.31 -1.29 -9.46
C ASN A 10 -17.42 -0.05 -8.53
N ARG A 11 -16.62 0.98 -8.80
CA ARG A 11 -16.44 2.17 -7.93
C ARG A 11 -16.42 3.48 -8.71
N ASN A 12 -17.45 3.68 -9.53
CA ASN A 12 -17.53 4.83 -10.43
C ASN A 12 -17.51 6.18 -9.68
N SER A 13 -18.23 6.28 -8.56
CA SER A 13 -18.28 7.48 -7.74
C SER A 13 -16.92 7.83 -7.14
N GLU A 14 -16.22 6.82 -6.65
CA GLU A 14 -14.93 6.95 -5.98
C GLU A 14 -13.85 7.40 -6.96
N VAL A 15 -13.83 6.83 -8.18
CA VAL A 15 -12.93 7.28 -9.25
C VAL A 15 -13.15 8.75 -9.59
N ASN A 16 -14.39 9.19 -9.80
CA ASN A 16 -14.64 10.61 -10.13
C ASN A 16 -14.30 11.54 -8.96
N ALA A 17 -14.56 11.12 -7.71
CA ALA A 17 -14.16 11.87 -6.52
C ALA A 17 -12.62 11.95 -6.35
N LEU A 18 -11.91 10.86 -6.69
CA LEU A 18 -10.44 10.83 -6.72
C LEU A 18 -9.90 11.78 -7.79
N LEU A 19 -10.40 11.70 -9.02
CA LEU A 19 -9.99 12.61 -10.11
C LEU A 19 -10.29 14.07 -9.74
N ALA A 20 -11.43 14.33 -9.10
CA ALA A 20 -11.76 15.66 -8.59
C ALA A 20 -10.77 16.17 -7.54
N SER A 21 -10.24 15.29 -6.68
CA SER A 21 -9.21 15.69 -5.71
C SER A 21 -7.87 16.03 -6.36
N LEU A 22 -7.52 15.38 -7.47
CA LEU A 22 -6.28 15.67 -8.20
C LEU A 22 -6.29 17.06 -8.86
N GLU A 23 -7.45 17.69 -9.03
CA GLU A 23 -7.55 19.11 -9.45
C GLU A 23 -6.95 20.07 -8.42
N ASN A 24 -6.88 19.66 -7.16
CA ASN A 24 -6.29 20.48 -6.10
C ASN A 24 -4.76 20.39 -6.07
N GLN A 25 -4.14 19.50 -6.87
CA GLN A 25 -2.69 19.44 -6.94
C GLN A 25 -2.11 20.80 -7.36
N THR A 26 -1.12 21.27 -6.60
CA THR A 26 -0.44 22.55 -6.83
C THR A 26 0.28 22.57 -8.18
N VAL A 27 0.83 21.43 -8.58
CA VAL A 27 1.42 21.19 -9.91
C VAL A 27 0.75 19.99 -10.56
N LYS A 28 0.34 20.15 -11.83
CA LYS A 28 -0.41 19.16 -12.62
C LYS A 28 0.38 18.56 -13.78
N ASN A 29 1.68 18.35 -13.56
CA ASN A 29 2.62 17.80 -14.55
C ASN A 29 2.54 16.26 -14.62
N PHE A 30 1.33 15.75 -14.72
CA PHE A 30 1.04 14.32 -14.71
C PHE A 30 -0.13 13.99 -15.65
N GLU A 31 -0.20 12.71 -16.03
CA GLU A 31 -1.41 12.10 -16.58
C GLU A 31 -1.99 11.12 -15.56
N VAL A 32 -3.27 10.81 -15.70
CA VAL A 32 -3.95 9.79 -14.90
C VAL A 32 -4.45 8.67 -15.81
N ILE A 33 -4.12 7.44 -15.43
CA ILE A 33 -4.55 6.23 -16.13
C ILE A 33 -5.46 5.46 -15.18
N VAL A 34 -6.75 5.54 -15.45
CA VAL A 34 -7.77 4.76 -14.75
C VAL A 34 -7.88 3.41 -15.45
N VAL A 35 -7.72 2.32 -14.70
CA VAL A 35 -7.89 0.96 -15.19
C VAL A 35 -9.13 0.35 -14.55
N ASP A 36 -10.18 0.22 -15.35
CA ASP A 36 -11.42 -0.46 -14.99
C ASP A 36 -11.22 -1.98 -15.11
N ASP A 37 -11.21 -2.68 -13.97
CA ASP A 37 -10.96 -4.12 -13.87
C ASP A 37 -12.20 -4.97 -14.24
N CYS A 38 -12.76 -4.69 -15.41
CA CYS A 38 -13.97 -5.32 -15.93
C CYS A 38 -15.18 -5.18 -14.98
N SER A 39 -15.43 -3.96 -14.49
CA SER A 39 -16.59 -3.67 -13.64
C SER A 39 -17.91 -4.05 -14.33
N PRO A 40 -18.90 -4.60 -13.61
CA PRO A 40 -20.22 -4.90 -14.17
C PRO A 40 -20.87 -3.66 -14.80
N ASN A 41 -20.78 -2.53 -14.10
CA ASN A 41 -21.05 -1.20 -14.64
C ASN A 41 -19.72 -0.54 -14.98
N ALA A 42 -19.48 -0.30 -16.27
CA ALA A 42 -18.23 0.31 -16.71
C ALA A 42 -18.01 1.68 -16.06
N ILE A 43 -16.76 1.94 -15.70
CA ILE A 43 -16.34 3.25 -15.18
C ILE A 43 -16.55 4.30 -16.27
N LYS A 44 -17.07 5.46 -15.88
CA LYS A 44 -17.30 6.63 -16.72
C LYS A 44 -16.68 7.83 -16.03
N ILE A 45 -15.91 8.59 -16.81
CA ILE A 45 -15.36 9.87 -16.38
C ILE A 45 -16.41 10.93 -16.72
N ASP A 46 -16.98 11.57 -15.71
CA ASP A 46 -18.18 12.41 -15.87
C ASP A 46 -17.91 13.85 -16.32
N ARG A 47 -16.64 14.27 -16.33
CA ARG A 47 -16.21 15.62 -16.70
C ARG A 47 -14.79 15.66 -17.24
N THR A 48 -14.41 16.78 -17.83
CA THR A 48 -13.04 17.08 -18.23
C THR A 48 -12.22 17.56 -17.04
N PHE A 49 -10.93 17.23 -17.03
CA PHE A 49 -9.96 17.67 -16.03
C PHE A 49 -8.86 18.51 -16.68
N THR A 50 -8.16 19.31 -15.88
CA THR A 50 -7.05 20.16 -16.35
C THR A 50 -5.75 19.38 -16.62
N PHE A 51 -5.78 18.07 -16.37
CA PHE A 51 -4.73 17.11 -16.70
C PHE A 51 -5.31 15.98 -17.59
N PRO A 52 -4.47 15.30 -18.40
CA PRO A 52 -4.93 14.18 -19.22
C PRO A 52 -5.43 13.01 -18.37
N VAL A 53 -6.60 12.46 -18.74
CA VAL A 53 -7.14 11.24 -18.14
C VAL A 53 -7.39 10.22 -19.23
N LYS A 54 -6.82 9.03 -19.07
CA LYS A 54 -7.01 7.88 -19.95
C LYS A 54 -7.75 6.79 -19.18
N LEU A 55 -8.86 6.33 -19.75
CA LEU A 55 -9.58 5.15 -19.25
C LEU A 55 -9.19 3.93 -20.07
N VAL A 56 -8.68 2.91 -19.40
CA VAL A 56 -8.37 1.58 -19.96
C VAL A 56 -9.29 0.58 -19.25
N ARG A 57 -9.80 -0.40 -19.98
CA ARG A 57 -10.66 -1.45 -19.40
C ARG A 57 -10.05 -2.82 -19.65
N ASN A 58 -9.92 -3.62 -18.60
CA ASN A 58 -9.52 -5.02 -18.71
C ASN A 58 -10.62 -5.86 -19.35
N GLU A 59 -10.23 -6.91 -20.08
CA GLU A 59 -11.16 -7.86 -20.70
C GLU A 59 -11.88 -8.74 -19.67
N CYS A 60 -11.24 -9.01 -18.53
CA CYS A 60 -11.78 -9.76 -17.42
C CYS A 60 -11.31 -9.15 -16.09
N ASN A 61 -12.01 -9.46 -14.99
CA ASN A 61 -11.57 -9.07 -13.66
C ASN A 61 -10.32 -9.89 -13.31
N ALA A 62 -9.19 -9.20 -13.19
CA ALA A 62 -7.87 -9.80 -12.96
C ALA A 62 -7.21 -9.28 -11.68
N GLY A 63 -7.93 -8.47 -10.90
CA GLY A 63 -7.49 -7.92 -9.65
C GLY A 63 -6.61 -6.67 -9.77
N PRO A 64 -6.31 -6.04 -8.63
CA PRO A 64 -5.59 -4.77 -8.58
C PRO A 64 -4.14 -4.88 -9.07
N ALA A 65 -3.46 -6.01 -8.83
CA ALA A 65 -2.11 -6.26 -9.32
C ALA A 65 -2.02 -6.15 -10.85
N LYS A 66 -2.87 -6.91 -11.56
CA LYS A 66 -2.89 -6.90 -13.03
C LYS A 66 -3.32 -5.53 -13.56
N SER A 67 -4.31 -4.91 -12.93
CA SER A 67 -4.77 -3.57 -13.32
C SER A 67 -3.68 -2.51 -13.19
N ARG A 68 -2.87 -2.53 -12.13
CA ARG A 68 -1.71 -1.63 -11.98
C ARG A 68 -0.64 -1.91 -13.05
N ASN A 69 -0.37 -3.17 -13.38
CA ASN A 69 0.56 -3.53 -14.45
C ASN A 69 0.08 -3.00 -15.82
N VAL A 70 -1.21 -3.19 -16.15
CA VAL A 70 -1.82 -2.65 -17.38
C VAL A 70 -1.72 -1.12 -17.42
N GLY A 71 -1.98 -0.45 -16.30
CA GLY A 71 -1.80 1.00 -16.19
C GLY A 71 -0.37 1.44 -16.45
N ALA A 72 0.62 0.72 -15.91
CA ALA A 72 2.04 0.97 -16.14
C ALA A 72 2.44 0.78 -17.61
N GLU A 73 1.86 -0.18 -18.32
CA GLU A 73 2.09 -0.38 -19.75
C GLU A 73 1.62 0.84 -20.56
N HIS A 74 0.48 1.43 -20.18
CA HIS A 74 -0.14 2.59 -20.85
C HIS A 74 0.47 3.94 -20.46
N ALA A 75 1.30 4.00 -19.41
CA ALA A 75 1.99 5.19 -18.93
C ALA A 75 2.90 5.82 -20.00
N GLN A 76 2.81 7.13 -20.21
CA GLN A 76 3.67 7.88 -21.13
C GLN A 76 4.88 8.47 -20.41
N HIS A 77 4.82 8.65 -19.09
CA HIS A 77 5.90 9.26 -18.32
C HIS A 77 6.82 8.26 -17.60
N ASP A 78 8.02 8.73 -17.32
CA ASP A 78 9.11 7.97 -16.69
C ASP A 78 8.83 7.50 -15.26
N TRP A 79 8.06 8.26 -14.49
CA TRP A 79 7.77 7.95 -13.09
C TRP A 79 6.33 7.51 -12.96
N LEU A 80 6.15 6.33 -12.36
CA LEU A 80 4.85 5.77 -12.03
C LEU A 80 4.53 6.12 -10.58
N LEU A 81 3.35 6.70 -10.37
CA LEU A 81 2.71 6.81 -9.07
C LEU A 81 1.47 5.92 -9.07
N PHE A 82 1.06 5.45 -7.90
CA PHE A 82 -0.14 4.62 -7.76
C PHE A 82 -1.11 5.30 -6.80
N LEU A 83 -2.41 5.17 -7.05
CA LEU A 83 -3.42 5.70 -6.17
C LEU A 83 -4.64 4.79 -6.18
N ASP A 84 -5.03 4.33 -5.00
CA ASP A 84 -6.21 3.50 -4.82
C ASP A 84 -7.47 4.36 -4.85
N ASP A 85 -8.58 3.83 -5.35
CA ASP A 85 -9.80 4.62 -5.61
C ASP A 85 -10.43 5.25 -4.34
N ASP A 86 -10.14 4.71 -3.16
CA ASP A 86 -10.55 5.24 -1.86
C ASP A 86 -9.47 5.99 -1.07
N ASP A 87 -8.30 6.24 -1.67
CA ASP A 87 -7.23 7.04 -1.10
C ASP A 87 -7.10 8.41 -1.79
N ARG A 88 -6.36 9.34 -1.18
CA ARG A 88 -6.10 10.68 -1.73
C ARG A 88 -4.62 11.05 -1.66
N PHE A 89 -4.16 11.87 -2.58
CA PHE A 89 -2.86 12.53 -2.48
C PHE A 89 -2.98 13.83 -1.68
N ASP A 90 -1.93 14.18 -0.94
CA ASP A 90 -1.75 15.54 -0.44
C ASP A 90 -1.64 16.49 -1.65
N ASP A 91 -2.24 17.67 -1.56
CA ASP A 91 -2.30 18.64 -2.67
C ASP A 91 -0.91 19.07 -3.18
N ARG A 92 0.14 18.89 -2.37
CA ARG A 92 1.53 19.23 -2.73
C ARG A 92 2.36 18.03 -3.18
N LYS A 93 1.78 16.81 -3.21
CA LYS A 93 2.55 15.58 -3.47
C LYS A 93 3.33 15.65 -4.77
N CYS A 94 2.69 15.99 -5.89
CA CYS A 94 3.36 15.99 -7.19
C CYS A 94 4.46 17.05 -7.27
N GLU A 95 4.25 18.23 -6.67
CA GLU A 95 5.26 19.30 -6.56
C GLU A 95 6.47 18.82 -5.76
N ILE A 96 6.26 18.38 -4.51
CA ILE A 96 7.32 17.93 -3.61
C ILE A 96 8.08 16.76 -4.23
N LEU A 97 7.40 15.75 -4.77
CA LEU A 97 8.09 14.62 -5.39
C LEU A 97 8.92 15.07 -6.61
N ALA A 98 8.42 15.98 -7.43
CA ALA A 98 9.15 16.47 -8.60
C ALA A 98 10.44 17.20 -8.19
N GLU A 99 10.37 18.08 -7.18
CA GLU A 99 11.52 18.80 -6.64
C GLU A 99 12.56 17.84 -6.06
N ARG A 100 12.13 16.92 -5.17
CA ARG A 100 13.06 16.00 -4.48
C ARG A 100 13.70 15.01 -5.43
N ILE A 101 12.99 14.57 -6.47
CA ILE A 101 13.56 13.74 -7.54
C ILE A 101 14.58 14.52 -8.38
N ALA A 102 14.30 15.79 -8.70
CA ALA A 102 15.23 16.63 -9.46
C ALA A 102 16.54 16.87 -8.69
N GLU A 103 16.48 17.02 -7.37
CA GLU A 103 17.65 17.11 -6.48
C GLU A 103 18.44 15.80 -6.36
N ASN A 104 17.82 14.65 -6.70
CA ASN A 104 18.39 13.32 -6.52
C ASN A 104 18.31 12.51 -7.83
N PRO A 105 19.08 12.88 -8.87
CA PRO A 105 18.93 12.32 -10.21
C PRO A 105 19.21 10.81 -10.32
N MET A 106 19.90 10.23 -9.34
CA MET A 106 20.15 8.79 -9.26
C MET A 106 18.95 8.00 -8.71
N ALA A 107 17.97 8.67 -8.09
CA ALA A 107 16.82 8.02 -7.50
C ALA A 107 16.00 7.31 -8.59
N ASN A 108 15.62 6.07 -8.33
CA ASN A 108 14.73 5.28 -9.19
C ASN A 108 13.52 4.73 -8.43
N PHE A 109 13.44 5.00 -7.15
CA PHE A 109 12.31 4.71 -6.28
C PHE A 109 12.17 5.83 -5.24
N VAL A 110 10.94 6.26 -4.96
CA VAL A 110 10.62 7.24 -3.93
C VAL A 110 9.51 6.71 -3.03
N TYR A 111 9.59 6.98 -1.75
CA TYR A 111 8.57 6.58 -0.78
C TYR A 111 8.48 7.59 0.35
N HIS A 112 7.31 7.63 0.99
CA HIS A 112 7.00 8.62 2.01
C HIS A 112 5.95 8.10 3.02
N PRO A 113 5.81 8.73 4.20
CA PRO A 113 4.73 8.42 5.14
C PRO A 113 3.33 8.60 4.54
N ALA A 114 2.33 7.96 5.14
CA ALA A 114 0.92 8.25 4.91
C ALA A 114 0.27 8.82 6.16
N LYS A 115 -0.67 9.74 5.98
CA LYS A 115 -1.64 10.11 7.01
C LYS A 115 -2.81 9.13 6.94
N CYS A 116 -2.93 8.27 7.95
CA CYS A 116 -4.01 7.30 8.05
C CYS A 116 -5.14 7.87 8.91
N GLU A 117 -6.34 7.95 8.36
CA GLU A 117 -7.55 8.37 9.06
C GLU A 117 -8.38 7.15 9.47
N MET A 118 -8.63 7.00 10.77
CA MET A 118 -9.53 5.99 11.30
C MET A 118 -10.92 6.60 11.43
N VAL A 119 -11.68 6.56 10.33
CA VAL A 119 -12.90 7.36 10.14
C VAL A 119 -13.95 7.06 11.21
N ASN A 120 -14.18 5.78 11.52
CA ASN A 120 -15.19 5.39 12.53
C ASN A 120 -14.75 5.69 13.96
N GLU A 121 -13.45 5.78 14.21
CA GLU A 121 -12.89 6.04 15.53
C GLU A 121 -12.62 7.54 15.74
N GLY A 122 -12.51 8.36 14.69
CA GLY A 122 -12.32 9.80 14.79
C GLY A 122 -10.91 10.19 15.23
N PHE A 123 -9.88 9.53 14.71
CA PHE A 123 -8.48 9.96 14.89
C PHE A 123 -7.64 9.67 13.65
N SER A 124 -6.50 10.34 13.54
CA SER A 124 -5.50 10.07 12.51
C SER A 124 -4.12 9.80 13.11
N TYR A 125 -3.28 9.08 12.38
CA TYR A 125 -1.86 8.91 12.69
C TYR A 125 -1.02 8.96 11.41
N VAL A 126 0.29 9.14 11.56
CA VAL A 126 1.24 9.15 10.43
C VAL A 126 2.09 7.88 10.49
N THR A 127 2.24 7.19 9.35
CA THR A 127 3.12 6.01 9.28
C THR A 127 4.59 6.40 9.45
N LYS A 128 5.43 5.43 9.82
CA LYS A 128 6.86 5.66 10.06
C LYS A 128 7.69 4.69 9.22
N PRO A 129 7.88 4.95 7.91
CA PRO A 129 8.72 4.14 7.05
C PRO A 129 10.16 4.02 7.55
N PHE A 130 10.85 2.98 7.12
CA PHE A 130 12.29 2.88 7.40
C PHE A 130 13.05 3.95 6.61
N PRO A 131 14.11 4.56 7.17
CA PRO A 131 15.01 5.39 6.38
C PRO A 131 15.75 4.54 5.31
N PRO A 132 16.30 5.14 4.24
CA PRO A 132 16.84 4.40 3.10
C PRO A 132 17.89 3.34 3.47
N HIS A 133 18.81 3.66 4.40
CA HIS A 133 19.85 2.73 4.86
C HIS A 133 19.30 1.51 5.61
N ALA A 134 18.08 1.59 6.13
CA ALA A 134 17.40 0.50 6.84
C ALA A 134 16.39 -0.23 5.93
N LEU A 135 16.27 0.17 4.66
CA LEU A 135 15.37 -0.46 3.69
C LEU A 135 15.99 -1.75 3.12
N THR A 136 16.15 -2.75 3.97
CA THR A 136 16.75 -4.05 3.64
C THR A 136 15.71 -5.16 3.62
N LEU A 137 16.00 -6.25 2.92
CA LEU A 137 15.15 -7.46 2.95
C LEU A 137 14.89 -7.94 4.38
N GLU A 138 15.91 -7.94 5.25
CA GLU A 138 15.78 -8.39 6.64
C GLU A 138 14.75 -7.55 7.42
N ASN A 139 14.85 -6.22 7.32
CA ASN A 139 13.94 -5.32 8.01
C ASN A 139 12.52 -5.38 7.44
N MET A 140 12.39 -5.55 6.12
CA MET A 140 11.07 -5.68 5.48
C MET A 140 10.40 -7.01 5.82
N LEU A 141 11.16 -8.11 5.94
CA LEU A 141 10.63 -9.38 6.44
C LEU A 141 10.15 -9.27 7.89
N LEU A 142 10.79 -8.45 8.73
CA LEU A 142 10.35 -8.18 10.09
C LEU A 142 9.08 -7.31 10.15
N ALA A 143 8.97 -6.28 9.32
CA ALA A 143 7.78 -5.44 9.24
C ALA A 143 7.71 -4.69 7.91
N ASN A 144 6.55 -4.72 7.23
CA ASN A 144 6.31 -3.78 6.13
C ASN A 144 6.05 -2.39 6.70
N LYS A 145 7.03 -1.47 6.56
CA LYS A 145 6.88 -0.08 6.99
C LYS A 145 6.73 0.94 5.86
N ILE A 146 6.91 0.55 4.59
CA ILE A 146 6.59 1.44 3.46
C ILE A 146 5.07 1.59 3.35
N GLY A 147 4.33 0.50 3.56
CA GLY A 147 2.88 0.44 3.38
C GLY A 147 2.52 -0.14 2.02
N GLY A 148 1.37 0.28 1.49
CA GLY A 148 0.88 -0.08 0.16
C GLY A 148 1.25 0.92 -0.95
N MET A 149 0.69 0.64 -2.14
CA MET A 149 1.06 1.32 -3.40
C MET A 149 0.96 2.86 -3.39
N PRO A 150 -0.03 3.49 -2.72
CA PRO A 150 -0.15 4.94 -2.71
C PRO A 150 1.02 5.70 -2.09
N MET A 151 1.87 5.04 -1.31
CA MET A 151 3.03 5.67 -0.64
C MET A 151 4.30 5.62 -1.49
N MET A 152 4.23 5.08 -2.70
CA MET A 152 5.39 4.79 -3.54
C MET A 152 5.31 5.48 -4.90
N GLY A 153 6.49 5.87 -5.39
CA GLY A 153 6.73 6.22 -6.78
C GLY A 153 7.95 5.46 -7.30
N ILE A 154 7.94 5.06 -8.56
CA ILE A 154 9.02 4.25 -9.14
C ILE A 154 9.28 4.62 -10.59
N LYS A 155 10.54 4.59 -11.01
CA LYS A 155 10.89 4.66 -12.43
C LYS A 155 10.24 3.48 -13.16
N LYS A 156 9.54 3.79 -14.26
CA LYS A 156 8.88 2.83 -15.15
C LYS A 156 9.84 1.71 -15.58
N THR A 157 11.09 2.05 -15.89
CA THR A 157 12.14 1.08 -16.25
C THR A 157 12.42 0.07 -15.14
N LEU A 158 12.60 0.53 -13.89
CA LEU A 158 12.81 -0.35 -12.75
C LEU A 158 11.57 -1.21 -12.47
N PHE A 159 10.36 -0.65 -12.59
CA PHE A 159 9.12 -1.39 -12.42
C PHE A 159 9.05 -2.62 -13.35
N PHE A 160 9.36 -2.43 -14.64
CA PHE A 160 9.39 -3.53 -15.61
C PHE A 160 10.59 -4.46 -15.45
N GLN A 161 11.76 -3.95 -15.05
CA GLN A 161 12.93 -4.77 -14.70
C GLN A 161 12.59 -5.76 -13.57
N LEU A 162 11.78 -5.35 -12.59
CA LEU A 162 11.31 -6.20 -11.50
C LEU A 162 10.13 -7.12 -11.89
N GLY A 163 9.65 -7.05 -13.13
CA GLY A 163 8.52 -7.84 -13.62
C GLY A 163 7.15 -7.36 -13.12
N GLY A 164 7.04 -6.12 -12.63
CA GLY A 164 5.80 -5.55 -12.08
C GLY A 164 5.25 -6.28 -10.85
N LEU A 165 3.98 -6.00 -10.53
CA LEU A 165 3.29 -6.66 -9.42
C LEU A 165 2.96 -8.10 -9.79
N SER A 166 3.10 -9.02 -8.82
CA SER A 166 2.75 -10.42 -9.02
C SER A 166 1.23 -10.58 -9.14
N THR A 167 0.77 -11.11 -10.27
CA THR A 167 -0.65 -11.45 -10.49
C THR A 167 -1.06 -12.80 -9.90
N ASN A 168 -0.10 -13.55 -9.36
CA ASN A 168 -0.34 -14.83 -8.70
C ASN A 168 -0.83 -14.65 -7.25
N LEU A 169 -0.70 -13.44 -6.71
CA LEU A 169 -1.11 -13.09 -5.35
C LEU A 169 -2.43 -12.33 -5.37
N LYS A 170 -3.43 -12.84 -4.65
CA LYS A 170 -4.73 -12.17 -4.47
C LYS A 170 -4.77 -11.19 -3.29
N SER A 171 -3.67 -11.10 -2.55
CA SER A 171 -3.44 -10.20 -1.41
C SER A 171 -1.94 -10.06 -1.22
N LEU A 172 -1.50 -8.96 -0.61
CA LEU A 172 -0.08 -8.67 -0.34
C LEU A 172 0.78 -8.55 -1.62
N GLU A 173 0.17 -8.26 -2.76
CA GLU A 173 0.88 -8.05 -4.03
C GLU A 173 1.83 -6.85 -3.97
N ASP A 174 1.46 -5.83 -3.18
CA ASP A 174 2.21 -4.62 -2.91
C ASP A 174 3.45 -4.95 -2.06
N TYR A 175 3.27 -5.76 -1.03
CA TYR A 175 4.35 -6.18 -0.15
C TYR A 175 5.32 -7.12 -0.87
N ASP A 176 4.84 -8.08 -1.68
CA ASP A 176 5.71 -8.87 -2.57
C ASP A 176 6.55 -7.98 -3.48
N PHE A 177 5.92 -6.97 -4.10
CA PHE A 177 6.64 -6.03 -4.96
C PHE A 177 7.72 -5.26 -4.20
N VAL A 178 7.45 -4.81 -2.98
CA VAL A 178 8.44 -4.18 -2.12
C VAL A 178 9.59 -5.13 -1.78
N LEU A 179 9.32 -6.42 -1.53
CA LEU A 179 10.38 -7.40 -1.30
C LEU A 179 11.26 -7.63 -2.54
N LYS A 180 10.69 -7.63 -3.76
CA LYS A 180 11.47 -7.61 -5.02
C LYS A 180 12.36 -6.38 -5.09
N LEU A 181 11.80 -5.22 -4.78
CA LEU A 181 12.46 -3.92 -4.86
C LEU A 181 13.67 -3.84 -3.93
N VAL A 182 13.51 -4.16 -2.64
CA VAL A 182 14.61 -4.09 -1.65
C VAL A 182 15.65 -5.21 -1.82
N SER A 183 15.35 -6.20 -2.65
CA SER A 183 16.31 -7.26 -3.04
C SER A 183 17.06 -6.92 -4.34
N CYS A 184 16.72 -5.79 -4.99
CA CYS A 184 17.35 -5.34 -6.23
C CYS A 184 18.65 -4.58 -5.93
N ALA A 185 19.74 -4.96 -6.61
CA ALA A 185 21.04 -4.30 -6.44
C ALA A 185 21.05 -2.85 -6.95
N ASP A 186 20.22 -2.54 -7.95
CA ASP A 186 20.19 -1.22 -8.60
C ASP A 186 19.29 -0.20 -7.85
N LEU A 187 18.75 -0.57 -6.69
CA LEU A 187 17.82 0.28 -5.95
C LEU A 187 18.53 1.52 -5.41
N ASN A 188 18.05 2.69 -5.85
CA ASN A 188 18.43 4.00 -5.34
C ASN A 188 17.17 4.65 -4.77
N ALA A 189 16.89 4.35 -3.50
CA ALA A 189 15.69 4.76 -2.80
C ALA A 189 15.81 6.19 -2.23
N LEU A 190 14.85 7.03 -2.56
CA LEU A 190 14.67 8.37 -2.01
C LEU A 190 13.54 8.35 -0.96
N TYR A 191 13.84 8.78 0.25
CA TYR A 191 12.82 8.97 1.30
C TYR A 191 12.43 10.44 1.40
N VAL A 192 11.13 10.71 1.35
CA VAL A 192 10.57 12.04 1.59
C VAL A 192 9.80 12.00 2.91
N ASP A 193 10.29 12.73 3.92
CA ASP A 193 9.75 12.71 5.28
C ASP A 193 8.52 13.61 5.45
N GLU A 194 7.55 13.46 4.55
CA GLU A 194 6.27 14.17 4.59
C GLU A 194 5.10 13.22 4.28
N PRO A 195 3.95 13.33 4.96
CA PRO A 195 2.82 12.45 4.71
C PRO A 195 2.07 12.85 3.43
N LEU A 196 2.58 12.43 2.26
CA LEU A 196 2.03 12.86 0.97
C LEU A 196 0.84 12.04 0.46
N SER A 197 0.38 11.04 1.21
CA SER A 197 -0.86 10.29 0.91
C SER A 197 -1.78 10.27 2.13
N LEU A 198 -3.08 10.34 1.88
CA LEU A 198 -4.13 10.22 2.87
C LEU A 198 -4.89 8.93 2.61
N CYS A 199 -4.90 8.05 3.61
CA CYS A 199 -5.57 6.75 3.53
C CYS A 199 -6.71 6.69 4.54
N ALA A 200 -7.92 6.39 4.06
CA ALA A 200 -9.12 6.32 4.90
C ALA A 200 -9.44 4.88 5.28
N PHE A 201 -9.40 4.59 6.58
CA PHE A 201 -9.73 3.28 7.14
C PHE A 201 -11.08 3.31 7.84
N HIS A 202 -11.94 2.38 7.41
CA HIS A 202 -13.26 2.18 8.00
C HIS A 202 -13.30 0.82 8.70
N THR A 203 -13.70 0.80 9.98
CA THR A 203 -13.96 -0.46 10.67
C THR A 203 -15.29 -1.07 10.20
N LYS A 204 -15.37 -2.41 10.19
CA LYS A 204 -16.53 -3.17 9.67
C LYS A 204 -16.87 -2.94 8.17
N ARG A 205 -15.90 -2.52 7.35
CA ARG A 205 -16.05 -2.47 5.88
C ARG A 205 -15.43 -3.72 5.26
N SER A 206 -16.09 -4.29 4.25
CA SER A 206 -15.49 -5.33 3.40
C SER A 206 -14.32 -4.74 2.60
N SER A 207 -13.14 -5.33 2.71
CA SER A 207 -11.96 -5.00 1.89
C SER A 207 -11.33 -6.27 1.35
N VAL A 208 -10.51 -6.18 0.29
CA VAL A 208 -9.80 -7.34 -0.29
C VAL A 208 -9.00 -8.09 0.78
N SER A 209 -8.39 -7.33 1.70
CA SER A 209 -7.61 -7.86 2.82
C SER A 209 -8.44 -8.58 3.89
N THR A 210 -9.77 -8.59 3.82
CA THR A 210 -10.62 -9.33 4.78
C THR A 210 -10.66 -10.83 4.50
N ASN A 211 -10.25 -11.29 3.32
CA ASN A 211 -10.13 -12.71 3.02
C ASN A 211 -8.82 -13.28 3.60
N THR A 212 -8.95 -13.99 4.72
CA THR A 212 -7.80 -14.58 5.42
C THR A 212 -7.09 -15.66 4.60
N GLU A 213 -7.81 -16.46 3.82
CA GLU A 213 -7.22 -17.54 3.00
C GLU A 213 -6.29 -16.99 1.91
N ASN A 214 -6.71 -15.94 1.20
CA ASN A 214 -5.86 -15.26 0.22
C ASN A 214 -4.58 -14.71 0.89
N THR A 215 -4.71 -14.19 2.11
CA THR A 215 -3.59 -13.65 2.88
C THR A 215 -2.63 -14.76 3.33
N GLU A 216 -3.14 -15.89 3.81
CA GLU A 216 -2.34 -17.04 4.22
C GLU A 216 -1.58 -17.66 3.04
N ASN A 217 -2.24 -17.82 1.89
CA ASN A 217 -1.61 -18.30 0.66
C ASN A 217 -0.48 -17.35 0.19
N ALA A 218 -0.71 -16.04 0.26
CA ALA A 218 0.32 -15.05 -0.08
C ALA A 218 1.50 -15.07 0.90
N ILE A 219 1.24 -15.18 2.20
CA ILE A 219 2.28 -15.34 3.23
C ILE A 219 3.15 -16.56 2.94
N GLU A 220 2.55 -17.70 2.60
CA GLU A 220 3.31 -18.92 2.32
C GLU A 220 4.14 -18.81 1.03
N ALA A 221 3.59 -18.18 -0.02
CA ALA A 221 4.34 -17.90 -1.25
C ALA A 221 5.56 -17.01 -0.98
N ILE A 222 5.36 -15.90 -0.26
CA ILE A 222 6.43 -14.98 0.14
C ILE A 222 7.46 -15.68 1.02
N ARG A 223 7.02 -16.50 1.98
CA ARG A 223 7.92 -17.27 2.85
C ARG A 223 8.85 -18.16 2.02
N ARG A 224 8.29 -18.95 1.10
CA ARG A 224 9.08 -19.86 0.24
C ARG A 224 10.12 -19.11 -0.58
N GLN A 225 9.73 -17.94 -1.10
CA GLN A 225 10.57 -17.16 -1.99
C GLN A 225 11.69 -16.42 -1.25
N TYR A 226 11.39 -15.73 -0.15
CA TYR A 226 12.30 -14.75 0.46
C TYR A 226 12.95 -15.19 1.77
N VAL A 227 12.35 -16.13 2.51
CA VAL A 227 12.90 -16.58 3.81
C VAL A 227 13.91 -17.71 3.60
N LYS A 228 15.18 -17.43 3.90
CA LYS A 228 16.30 -18.36 3.71
C LYS A 228 17.04 -18.73 5.00
N THR A 229 16.97 -17.88 6.03
CA THR A 229 17.70 -18.10 7.30
C THR A 229 16.75 -18.33 8.48
N PRO A 230 17.22 -18.93 9.59
CA PRO A 230 16.42 -19.03 10.82
C PRO A 230 15.97 -17.67 11.36
N GLN A 231 16.82 -16.65 11.26
CA GLN A 231 16.48 -15.29 11.70
C GLN A 231 15.36 -14.69 10.84
N GLN A 232 15.45 -14.84 9.51
CA GLN A 232 14.39 -14.41 8.59
C GLN A 232 13.09 -15.16 8.86
N SER A 233 13.16 -16.46 9.16
CA SER A 233 11.99 -17.27 9.50
C SER A 233 11.30 -16.77 10.76
N HIS A 234 12.09 -16.46 11.80
CA HIS A 234 11.57 -15.87 13.03
C HIS A 234 10.92 -14.50 12.78
N ASN A 235 11.64 -13.59 12.11
CA ASN A 235 11.19 -12.23 11.81
C ASN A 235 9.92 -12.24 10.95
N PHE A 236 9.93 -13.03 9.88
CA PHE A 236 8.78 -13.14 8.99
C PHE A 236 7.58 -13.79 9.66
N LYS A 237 7.78 -14.73 10.61
CA LYS A 237 6.68 -15.31 11.38
C LYS A 237 5.99 -14.27 12.27
N LEU A 238 6.75 -13.35 12.91
CA LEU A 238 6.17 -12.22 13.64
C LEU A 238 5.34 -11.32 12.71
N ASN A 239 5.91 -10.94 11.57
CA ASN A 239 5.24 -10.08 10.59
C ASN A 239 3.97 -10.73 10.02
N SER A 240 4.03 -12.02 9.69
CA SER A 240 2.89 -12.81 9.20
C SER A 240 1.73 -12.83 10.19
N LEU A 241 2.03 -12.98 11.49
CA LEU A 241 1.00 -12.92 12.53
C LEU A 241 0.35 -11.53 12.60
N TYR A 242 1.13 -10.46 12.42
CA TYR A 242 0.59 -9.10 12.35
C TYR A 242 -0.31 -8.90 11.11
N MET A 243 0.11 -9.39 9.94
CA MET A 243 -0.67 -9.35 8.69
C MET A 243 -2.03 -10.05 8.84
N LEU A 244 -2.10 -11.15 9.60
CA LEU A 244 -3.36 -11.86 9.88
C LEU A 244 -4.18 -11.20 11.01
N ALA A 245 -3.51 -10.57 11.98
CA ALA A 245 -4.18 -9.87 13.07
C ALA A 245 -4.92 -8.62 12.59
N TYR A 246 -4.32 -7.86 11.67
CA TYR A 246 -4.80 -6.53 11.28
C TYR A 246 -6.21 -6.54 10.67
N PRO A 247 -6.56 -7.37 9.66
CA PRO A 247 -7.92 -7.42 9.13
C PRO A 247 -8.96 -7.86 10.17
N ASN A 248 -8.58 -8.75 11.10
CA ASN A 248 -9.46 -9.14 12.21
C ASN A 248 -9.71 -7.96 13.17
N ALA A 249 -8.67 -7.20 13.50
CA ALA A 249 -8.80 -6.01 14.34
C ALA A 249 -9.69 -4.95 13.67
N MET A 250 -9.50 -4.69 12.38
CA MET A 250 -10.31 -3.76 11.59
C MET A 250 -11.79 -4.17 11.47
N ASN A 251 -12.08 -5.47 11.53
CA ASN A 251 -13.45 -6.00 11.62
C ASN A 251 -13.97 -6.08 13.07
N LEU A 252 -13.25 -5.51 14.03
CA LEU A 252 -13.57 -5.56 15.46
C LEU A 252 -13.75 -7.00 15.99
N SER A 253 -13.02 -7.95 15.39
CA SER A 253 -13.03 -9.36 15.76
C SER A 253 -12.02 -9.64 16.87
N ARG A 254 -12.47 -10.30 17.94
CA ARG A 254 -11.61 -10.76 19.04
C ARG A 254 -10.60 -11.83 18.59
N LYS A 255 -10.76 -12.43 17.41
CA LYS A 255 -9.77 -13.36 16.83
C LYS A 255 -8.38 -12.72 16.72
N ALA A 256 -8.32 -11.40 16.51
CA ALA A 256 -7.05 -10.64 16.49
C ALA A 256 -6.21 -10.84 17.76
N ALA A 257 -6.85 -11.01 18.93
CA ALA A 257 -6.15 -11.26 20.19
C ALA A 257 -5.31 -12.54 20.17
N GLY A 258 -5.79 -13.60 19.49
CA GLY A 258 -5.07 -14.86 19.36
C GLY A 258 -3.76 -14.70 18.59
N TYR A 259 -3.77 -13.91 17.50
CA TYR A 259 -2.56 -13.60 16.74
C TYR A 259 -1.56 -12.78 17.56
N TYR A 260 -2.01 -11.73 18.27
CA TYR A 260 -1.13 -10.95 19.16
C TYR A 260 -0.56 -11.79 20.30
N PHE A 261 -1.33 -12.73 20.86
CA PHE A 261 -0.82 -13.65 21.87
C PHE A 261 0.21 -14.63 21.29
N ALA A 262 0.02 -15.11 20.06
CA ALA A 262 1.03 -15.90 19.36
C ALA A 262 2.32 -15.10 19.12
N MET A 263 2.22 -13.81 18.79
CA MET A 263 3.39 -12.92 18.69
C MET A 263 4.10 -12.78 20.04
N PHE A 264 3.36 -12.68 21.14
CA PHE A 264 3.94 -12.70 22.48
C PHE A 264 4.69 -14.00 22.75
N LYS A 265 4.13 -15.17 22.47
CA LYS A 265 4.83 -16.46 22.67
C LYS A 265 6.13 -16.56 21.86
N LEU A 266 6.19 -15.91 20.70
CA LEU A 266 7.36 -15.93 19.83
C LEU A 266 8.44 -14.91 20.27
N SER A 267 8.02 -13.73 20.73
CA SER A 267 8.94 -12.60 21.02
C SER A 267 9.18 -12.34 22.52
N TYR A 268 8.35 -12.90 23.40
CA TYR A 268 8.26 -12.56 24.83
C TYR A 268 8.05 -11.07 25.13
N SER A 269 7.62 -10.28 24.15
CA SER A 269 7.39 -8.85 24.32
C SER A 269 6.11 -8.57 25.11
N LEU A 270 6.24 -7.92 26.27
CA LEU A 270 5.10 -7.46 27.07
C LEU A 270 4.13 -6.57 26.28
N LYS A 271 4.64 -5.82 25.30
CA LYS A 271 3.79 -5.03 24.39
C LYS A 271 2.78 -5.90 23.66
N HIS A 272 3.19 -7.05 23.12
CA HIS A 272 2.27 -7.97 22.42
C HIS A 272 1.26 -8.61 23.37
N LEU A 273 1.66 -8.93 24.61
CA LEU A 273 0.76 -9.46 25.63
C LEU A 273 -0.33 -8.44 26.02
N ILE A 274 0.06 -7.18 26.23
CA ILE A 274 -0.86 -6.09 26.54
C ILE A 274 -1.84 -5.89 25.38
N ILE A 275 -1.35 -5.81 24.14
CA ILE A 275 -2.21 -5.66 22.95
C ILE A 275 -3.17 -6.85 22.83
N ALA A 276 -2.71 -8.08 23.07
CA ALA A 276 -3.56 -9.27 23.05
C ALA A 276 -4.68 -9.19 24.10
N ALA A 277 -4.35 -8.87 25.34
CA ALA A 277 -5.31 -8.74 26.43
C ALA A 277 -6.35 -7.64 26.16
N VAL A 278 -5.90 -6.45 25.74
CA VAL A 278 -6.81 -5.34 25.40
C VAL A 278 -7.70 -5.70 24.21
N THR A 279 -7.15 -6.33 23.17
CA THR A 279 -7.92 -6.76 21.99
C THR A 279 -8.95 -7.83 22.35
N PHE A 280 -8.64 -8.72 23.29
CA PHE A 280 -9.58 -9.73 23.77
C PHE A 280 -10.77 -9.09 24.49
N ILE A 281 -10.52 -8.09 25.34
CA ILE A 281 -11.57 -7.32 26.03
C ILE A 281 -12.37 -6.52 25.01
N SER A 282 -11.70 -5.69 24.21
CA SER A 282 -12.30 -4.80 23.22
C SER A 282 -11.33 -4.47 22.08
N PRO A 283 -11.54 -5.04 20.87
CA PRO A 283 -10.78 -4.66 19.67
C PRO A 283 -10.88 -3.17 19.35
N LYS A 284 -12.03 -2.54 19.64
CA LYS A 284 -12.22 -1.10 19.47
C LYS A 284 -11.29 -0.30 20.40
N LEU A 285 -11.12 -0.74 21.65
CA LEU A 285 -10.17 -0.11 22.58
C LEU A 285 -8.74 -0.27 22.06
N ALA A 286 -8.35 -1.46 21.60
CA ALA A 286 -7.03 -1.71 21.03
C ALA A 286 -6.71 -0.80 19.83
N ILE A 287 -7.68 -0.57 18.94
CA ILE A 287 -7.53 0.37 17.82
C ILE A 287 -7.35 1.80 18.34
N ASN A 288 -8.16 2.24 19.30
CA ASN A 288 -8.05 3.59 19.87
C ASN A 288 -6.72 3.82 20.61
N LEU A 289 -6.07 2.77 21.12
CA LEU A 289 -4.74 2.90 21.71
C LEU A 289 -3.66 3.29 20.67
N LYS A 290 -3.87 3.03 19.37
CA LYS A 290 -2.96 3.51 18.31
C LYS A 290 -2.84 5.04 18.28
N ARG A 291 -3.75 5.79 18.90
CA ARG A 291 -3.64 7.25 19.08
C ARG A 291 -2.39 7.66 19.85
N PHE A 292 -1.83 6.77 20.67
CA PHE A 292 -0.80 7.09 21.65
C PHE A 292 0.56 6.41 21.36
N VAL A 293 0.72 5.77 20.19
CA VAL A 293 1.90 4.97 19.81
C VAL A 293 2.44 5.45 18.47
#